data_AF-A0A7C6I3L7-F1
#
_entry.id   AF-A0A7C6I3L7-F1
#
_cell.length_a   1.000
_cell.length_b   1.000
_cell.length_c   1.000
_cell.angle_alpha   90.00
_cell.angle_beta   90.00
_cell.angle_gamma   90.00
#
_symmetry.space_group_name_H-M   'P 1'
#
loop_
_entity.id
_entity.type
_entity.pdbx_description
1 polymer ?
#
loop_
_entity_poly.entity_id
_entity_poly.type
_entity_poly.pdbx_seq_one_letter_code
_entity_poly.pdbx_strand_id
1 'polypeptide(L)'
;MKEKTLEQFYHLLNSDAPTPGGGAIISYVLSLAVGLSNMSILISKKRKSFLALDESIQNRVSEASNKLTSLGTGLLDEIQNDVDAFNHFMVIYKLKPENEEEQLKKEQLLDEASNKSILIPVKVLKTCIEAYDAYEVIEPYVVKSIISDLIIGVILLDSCIQSSIVNIKINLPYIKDENLIKMINQEIKIAKEVRESKLTPLLNKLMSKLEGGN
;
A
#
# COMPACT_ATOMS: atom_id res chain seq x y z
N MET A 1 8.67 1.59 15.00
CA MET A 1 9.31 1.54 13.66
C MET A 1 9.49 2.90 12.99
N LYS A 2 8.53 3.82 13.12
CA LYS A 2 8.51 5.12 12.40
C LYS A 2 9.65 6.11 12.71
N GLU A 3 10.28 5.99 13.87
CA GLU A 3 11.30 6.94 14.34
C GLU A 3 12.73 6.55 13.97
N LYS A 4 12.92 5.40 13.30
CA LYS A 4 14.25 4.94 12.87
C LYS A 4 14.73 5.78 11.68
N THR A 5 16.03 6.02 11.60
CA THR A 5 16.64 6.59 10.40
C THR A 5 16.56 5.60 9.23
N LEU A 6 16.69 6.08 8.00
CA LEU A 6 16.72 5.22 6.81
C LEU A 6 17.84 4.17 6.89
N GLU A 7 19.01 4.57 7.38
CA GLU A 7 20.16 3.68 7.58
C GLU A 7 19.87 2.60 8.63
N GLN A 8 19.27 2.96 9.76
CA GLN A 8 18.85 2.00 10.79
C GLN A 8 17.80 1.01 10.26
N PHE A 9 16.84 1.51 9.48
CA PHE A 9 15.82 0.67 8.88
C PHE A 9 16.42 -0.31 7.86
N TYR A 10 17.37 0.15 7.03
CA TYR A 10 18.11 -0.68 6.09
C TYR A 10 18.91 -1.78 6.79
N HIS A 11 19.68 -1.45 7.82
CA HIS A 11 20.47 -2.45 8.55
C HIS A 11 19.59 -3.48 9.26
N LEU A 12 18.41 -3.06 9.75
CA LEU A 12 17.47 -4.00 10.36
C LEU A 12 16.85 -4.95 9.33
N LEU A 13 16.50 -4.44 8.14
CA LEU A 13 16.04 -5.27 7.02
C LEU A 13 17.15 -6.22 6.52
N ASN A 14 18.40 -5.76 6.53
CA ASN A 14 19.58 -6.53 6.13
C ASN A 14 20.22 -7.26 7.33
N SER A 15 19.39 -7.94 8.13
CA SER A 15 19.82 -8.73 9.28
C SER A 15 19.05 -10.05 9.37
N ASP A 16 19.34 -10.87 10.38
CA ASP A 16 18.57 -12.07 10.74
C ASP A 16 17.34 -11.76 11.61
N ALA A 17 17.06 -10.48 11.88
CA ALA A 17 15.86 -10.07 12.59
C ALA A 17 14.61 -10.43 11.78
N PRO A 18 13.57 -11.00 12.42
CA PRO A 18 12.38 -11.43 11.71
C PRO A 18 11.46 -10.26 11.32
N THR A 19 11.70 -9.06 11.84
CA THR A 19 10.97 -7.83 11.52
C THR A 19 11.93 -6.64 11.37
N PRO A 20 11.63 -5.67 10.49
CA PRO A 20 10.47 -5.60 9.59
C PRO A 20 10.53 -6.60 8.45
N GLY A 21 9.38 -7.17 8.10
CA GLY A 21 9.24 -8.09 6.97
C GLY A 21 8.72 -7.40 5.72
N GLY A 22 8.33 -8.21 4.73
CA GLY A 22 7.82 -7.73 3.44
C GLY A 22 6.59 -6.82 3.58
N GLY A 23 5.67 -7.09 4.50
CA GLY A 23 4.47 -6.26 4.71
C GLY A 23 4.80 -4.83 5.10
N ALA A 24 5.63 -4.66 6.12
CA ALA A 24 6.17 -3.37 6.53
C ALA A 24 6.87 -2.62 5.37
N ILE A 25 7.65 -3.33 4.53
CA ILE A 25 8.30 -2.73 3.36
C ILE A 25 7.30 -2.26 2.32
N ILE A 26 6.27 -3.07 2.01
CA ILE A 26 5.25 -2.70 1.03
C ILE A 26 4.50 -1.44 1.48
N SER A 27 4.10 -1.38 2.75
CA SER A 27 3.45 -0.20 3.34
C SER A 27 4.34 1.04 3.25
N TYR A 28 5.63 0.90 3.56
CA TYR A 28 6.58 2.00 3.46
C TYR A 28 6.77 2.48 2.02
N VAL A 29 7.00 1.58 1.06
CA VAL A 29 7.17 1.92 -0.36
C VAL A 29 5.90 2.59 -0.91
N LEU A 30 4.71 2.11 -0.54
CA LEU A 30 3.46 2.74 -0.96
C LEU A 30 3.31 4.15 -0.37
N SER A 31 3.74 4.36 0.87
CA SER A 31 3.73 5.71 1.48
C SER A 31 4.63 6.68 0.71
N LEU A 32 5.79 6.21 0.22
CA LEU A 32 6.70 6.98 -0.63
C LEU A 32 6.09 7.27 -2.00
N ALA A 33 5.48 6.26 -2.65
CA ALA A 33 4.81 6.41 -3.94
C ALA A 33 3.70 7.48 -3.89
N VAL A 34 2.84 7.37 -2.88
CA VAL A 34 1.75 8.31 -2.60
C VAL A 34 2.29 9.71 -2.29
N GLY A 35 3.31 9.81 -1.43
CA GLY A 35 3.93 11.09 -1.08
C GLY A 35 4.56 11.80 -2.28
N LEU A 36 5.32 11.08 -3.10
CA LEU A 36 5.97 11.61 -4.29
C LEU A 36 4.95 12.09 -5.33
N SER A 37 3.91 11.30 -5.56
CA SER A 37 2.81 11.70 -6.47
C SER A 37 2.07 12.93 -5.94
N ASN A 38 1.81 13.00 -4.64
CA ASN A 38 1.17 14.16 -4.02
C ASN A 38 2.03 15.43 -4.14
N MET A 39 3.36 15.30 -3.99
CA MET A 39 4.28 16.41 -4.20
C MET A 39 4.15 16.99 -5.62
N SER A 40 4.03 16.13 -6.63
CA SER A 40 3.88 16.55 -8.04
C SER A 40 2.65 17.44 -8.25
N ILE A 41 1.51 17.09 -7.65
CA ILE A 41 0.28 17.89 -7.76
C ILE A 41 0.33 19.14 -6.87
N LEU A 42 0.92 19.09 -5.67
CA LEU A 42 1.11 20.26 -4.82
C LEU A 42 1.96 21.35 -5.49
N ILE A 43 2.98 20.96 -6.27
CA ILE A 43 3.76 21.89 -7.09
C ILE A 43 2.92 22.44 -8.24
N SER A 44 2.16 21.57 -8.90
CA SER A 44 1.36 21.92 -10.08
C SER A 44 0.20 22.89 -9.75
N LYS A 45 -0.43 22.74 -8.57
CA LYS A 45 -1.50 23.62 -8.08
C LYS A 45 -1.08 25.08 -7.90
N LYS A 46 0.22 25.36 -7.76
CA LYS A 46 0.76 26.73 -7.63
C LYS A 46 0.86 27.47 -8.97
N ARG A 47 0.62 26.78 -10.09
CA ARG A 47 0.77 27.36 -11.44
C ARG A 47 -0.48 28.16 -11.82
N LYS A 48 -0.27 29.27 -12.54
CA LYS A 48 -1.37 30.12 -13.06
C LYS A 48 -2.37 29.32 -13.89
N SER A 49 -1.90 28.34 -14.66
CA SER A 49 -2.75 27.45 -15.46
C SER A 49 -3.74 26.64 -14.62
N PHE A 50 -3.34 26.22 -13.41
CA PHE A 50 -4.23 25.51 -12.50
C PHE A 50 -5.20 26.47 -11.81
N LEU A 51 -4.71 27.62 -11.36
CA LEU A 51 -5.53 28.64 -10.67
C LEU A 51 -6.61 29.26 -11.56
N ALA A 52 -6.44 29.17 -12.88
CA ALA A 52 -7.43 29.63 -13.87
C ALA A 52 -8.54 28.60 -14.16
N LEU A 53 -8.47 27.39 -13.60
CA LEU A 53 -9.51 26.37 -13.75
C LEU A 53 -10.75 26.69 -12.92
N ASP A 54 -11.88 26.09 -13.27
CA ASP A 54 -13.10 26.17 -12.47
C ASP A 54 -12.89 25.71 -11.03
N GLU A 55 -13.53 26.40 -10.08
CA GLU A 55 -13.42 26.10 -8.65
C GLU A 55 -13.77 24.64 -8.32
N SER A 56 -14.75 24.07 -9.02
CA SER A 56 -15.14 22.65 -8.86
C SER A 56 -14.00 21.69 -9.20
N ILE A 57 -13.20 21.99 -10.22
CA ILE A 57 -12.02 21.20 -10.60
C ILE A 57 -10.93 21.36 -9.54
N GLN A 58 -10.68 22.60 -9.10
CA GLN A 58 -9.68 22.88 -8.08
C GLN A 58 -9.99 22.15 -6.76
N ASN A 59 -11.26 22.10 -6.38
CA ASN A 59 -11.74 21.39 -5.19
C ASN A 59 -11.55 19.88 -5.32
N ARG A 60 -12.01 19.28 -6.43
CA ARG A 60 -11.84 17.84 -6.68
C ARG A 60 -10.37 17.40 -6.65
N VAL A 61 -9.48 18.17 -7.25
CA VAL A 61 -8.02 17.89 -7.23
C VAL A 61 -7.44 18.07 -5.82
N SER A 62 -7.93 19.05 -5.06
CA SER A 62 -7.52 19.26 -3.68
C SER A 62 -7.97 18.13 -2.76
N GLU A 63 -9.17 17.60 -2.95
CA GLU A 63 -9.66 16.42 -2.23
C GLU A 63 -8.82 15.18 -2.53
N ALA A 64 -8.48 14.93 -3.80
CA ALA A 64 -7.58 13.84 -4.17
C ALA A 64 -6.18 13.99 -3.55
N SER A 65 -5.63 15.20 -3.54
CA SER A 65 -4.35 15.51 -2.88
C SER A 65 -4.40 15.29 -1.37
N ASN A 66 -5.49 15.70 -0.70
CA ASN A 66 -5.70 15.46 0.73
C ASN A 66 -5.87 13.96 1.04
N LYS A 67 -6.55 13.22 0.15
CA LYS A 67 -6.68 11.77 0.24
C LYS A 67 -5.30 11.10 0.17
N LEU A 68 -4.44 11.49 -0.78
CA LEU A 68 -3.07 10.98 -0.86
C LEU A 68 -2.29 11.25 0.44
N THR A 69 -2.39 12.46 1.01
CA THR A 69 -1.76 12.76 2.31
C THR A 69 -2.24 11.78 3.40
N SER A 70 -3.57 11.60 3.51
CA SER A 70 -4.16 10.71 4.52
C SER A 70 -3.75 9.24 4.33
N LEU A 71 -3.74 8.75 3.09
CA LEU A 71 -3.30 7.40 2.76
C LEU A 71 -1.82 7.20 3.13
N GLY A 72 -0.95 8.13 2.74
CA GLY A 72 0.47 8.10 3.08
C GLY A 72 0.71 8.03 4.58
N THR A 73 0.02 8.86 5.37
CA THR A 73 0.16 8.84 6.83
C THR A 73 -0.34 7.54 7.45
N GLY A 74 -1.47 7.01 6.99
CA GLY A 74 -2.03 5.75 7.51
C GLY A 74 -1.15 4.55 7.17
N LEU A 75 -0.50 4.54 6.01
CA LEU A 75 0.44 3.49 5.62
C LEU A 75 1.66 3.43 6.53
N LEU A 76 2.09 4.57 7.09
CA LEU A 76 3.14 4.56 8.09
C LEU A 76 2.67 3.78 9.34
N ASP A 77 1.40 3.91 9.76
CA ASP A 77 0.87 3.12 10.89
C ASP A 77 0.87 1.62 10.58
N GLU A 78 0.58 1.25 9.34
CA GLU A 78 0.58 -0.15 8.91
C GLU A 78 1.96 -0.82 9.00
N ILE A 79 3.06 -0.06 8.98
CA ILE A 79 4.40 -0.58 9.24
C ILE A 79 4.48 -1.18 10.65
N GLN A 80 3.94 -0.47 11.64
CA GLN A 80 3.96 -0.94 13.03
C GLN A 80 2.94 -2.05 13.25
N ASN A 81 1.75 -1.93 12.65
CA ASN A 81 0.72 -2.98 12.73
C ASN A 81 1.22 -4.32 12.18
N ASP A 82 1.93 -4.32 11.04
CA ASP A 82 2.51 -5.53 10.45
C ASP A 82 3.54 -6.19 11.38
N VAL A 83 4.43 -5.38 11.97
CA VAL A 83 5.43 -5.86 12.94
C VAL A 83 4.77 -6.43 14.19
N ASP A 84 3.77 -5.76 14.74
CA ASP A 84 3.08 -6.20 15.95
C ASP A 84 2.27 -7.47 15.71
N ALA A 85 1.57 -7.55 14.58
CA ALA A 85 0.82 -8.74 14.18
C ALA A 85 1.73 -9.94 13.97
N PHE A 86 2.86 -9.76 13.28
CA PHE A 86 3.85 -10.81 13.08
C PHE A 86 4.44 -11.28 14.42
N ASN A 87 4.85 -10.35 15.28
CA ASN A 87 5.42 -10.69 16.59
C ASN A 87 4.40 -11.44 17.46
N HIS A 88 3.14 -10.99 17.47
CA HIS A 88 2.06 -11.65 18.20
C HIS A 88 1.81 -13.08 17.70
N PHE A 89 1.71 -13.26 16.37
CA PHE A 89 1.59 -14.58 15.76
C PHE A 89 2.76 -15.50 16.17
N MET A 90 3.99 -15.00 16.11
CA MET A 90 5.19 -15.77 16.46
C MET A 90 5.25 -16.18 17.94
N VAL A 91 4.75 -15.34 18.86
CA VAL A 91 4.66 -15.69 20.28
C VAL A 91 3.74 -16.90 20.46
N ILE A 92 2.55 -16.88 19.86
CA ILE A 92 1.57 -17.98 19.96
C ILE A 92 2.12 -19.23 19.25
N TYR A 93 2.69 -19.06 18.06
CA TYR A 93 3.23 -20.15 17.26
C TYR A 93 4.30 -20.97 18.00
N LYS A 94 5.15 -20.28 18.79
CA LYS A 94 6.23 -20.89 19.58
C LYS A 94 5.78 -21.56 20.89
N LEU A 95 4.51 -21.42 21.31
CA LEU A 95 4.01 -22.11 22.50
C LEU A 95 4.16 -23.63 22.36
N LYS A 96 4.58 -24.29 23.44
CA LYS A 96 4.74 -25.75 23.52
C LYS A 96 3.66 -26.28 24.48
N PRO A 97 2.51 -26.73 23.97
CA PRO A 97 1.46 -27.24 24.83
C PRO A 97 1.87 -28.56 25.48
N GLU A 98 1.53 -28.73 26.74
CA GLU A 98 1.85 -29.93 27.53
C GLU A 98 0.68 -30.92 27.61
N ASN A 99 -0.52 -30.49 27.21
CA ASN A 99 -1.75 -31.26 27.26
C ASN A 99 -2.73 -30.87 26.14
N GLU A 100 -3.82 -31.63 25.99
CA GLU A 100 -4.84 -31.41 24.94
C GLU A 100 -5.57 -30.06 25.08
N GLU A 101 -5.84 -29.61 26.31
CA GLU A 101 -6.50 -28.32 26.56
C GLU A 101 -5.65 -27.15 26.07
N GLU A 102 -4.35 -27.18 26.37
CA GLU A 102 -3.39 -26.19 25.89
C GLU A 102 -3.21 -26.22 24.37
N GLN A 103 -3.25 -27.41 23.76
CA GLN A 103 -3.19 -27.55 22.30
C GLN A 103 -4.41 -26.89 21.65
N LEU A 104 -5.62 -27.17 22.14
CA LEU A 104 -6.86 -26.55 21.65
C LEU A 104 -6.82 -25.02 21.81
N LYS A 105 -6.35 -24.53 22.95
CA LYS A 105 -6.20 -23.09 23.21
C LYS A 105 -5.19 -22.44 22.26
N LYS A 106 -4.05 -23.10 22.00
CA LYS A 106 -3.06 -22.63 21.03
C LYS A 106 -3.66 -22.53 19.62
N GLU A 107 -4.44 -23.53 19.20
CA GLU A 107 -5.10 -23.54 17.89
C GLU A 107 -6.11 -22.40 17.74
N GLN A 108 -6.90 -22.12 18.78
CA GLN A 108 -7.83 -20.97 18.80
C GLN A 108 -7.08 -19.64 18.68
N LEU A 109 -6.02 -19.45 19.47
CA LEU A 109 -5.21 -18.24 19.43
C LEU A 109 -4.52 -18.04 18.07
N LEU A 110 -4.03 -19.13 17.44
CA LEU A 110 -3.44 -19.06 16.11
C LEU A 110 -4.46 -18.69 15.03
N ASP A 111 -5.68 -19.22 15.11
CA ASP A 111 -6.74 -18.87 14.17
C ASP A 111 -7.09 -17.37 14.28
N GLU A 112 -7.31 -16.88 15.50
CA GLU A 112 -7.56 -15.45 15.75
C GLU A 112 -6.41 -14.55 15.28
N ALA A 113 -5.17 -14.93 15.59
CA ALA A 113 -3.99 -14.17 15.18
C ALA A 113 -3.83 -14.14 13.66
N SER A 114 -4.07 -15.26 12.98
CA SER A 114 -3.99 -15.36 11.51
C SER A 114 -5.07 -14.51 10.85
N ASN A 115 -6.32 -14.61 11.33
CA ASN A 115 -7.45 -13.82 10.83
C ASN A 115 -7.20 -12.31 10.98
N LYS A 116 -6.61 -11.86 12.10
CA LYS A 116 -6.25 -10.45 12.29
C LYS A 116 -5.07 -10.02 11.40
N SER A 117 -4.04 -10.85 11.32
CA SER A 117 -2.79 -10.51 10.62
C SER A 117 -3.01 -10.37 9.12
N ILE A 118 -3.82 -11.24 8.49
CA ILE A 118 -4.06 -11.18 7.05
C ILE A 118 -4.83 -9.93 6.60
N LEU A 119 -5.58 -9.30 7.49
CA LEU A 119 -6.32 -8.08 7.17
C LEU A 119 -5.41 -6.88 6.93
N ILE A 120 -4.18 -6.88 7.46
CA ILE A 120 -3.20 -5.82 7.26
C ILE A 120 -2.75 -5.74 5.79
N PRO A 121 -2.20 -6.79 5.16
CA PRO A 121 -1.82 -6.72 3.75
C PRO A 121 -3.03 -6.58 2.82
N VAL A 122 -4.22 -7.05 3.20
CA VAL A 122 -5.49 -6.77 2.48
C VAL A 122 -5.82 -5.27 2.53
N LYS A 123 -5.67 -4.62 3.69
CA LYS A 123 -5.87 -3.18 3.83
C LYS A 123 -4.87 -2.41 2.97
N VAL A 124 -3.60 -2.80 2.96
CA VAL A 124 -2.57 -2.18 2.10
C VAL A 124 -2.91 -2.35 0.62
N LEU A 125 -3.41 -3.52 0.21
CA LEU A 125 -3.87 -3.75 -1.17
C LEU A 125 -5.04 -2.81 -1.53
N LYS A 126 -6.02 -2.64 -0.64
CA LYS A 126 -7.12 -1.69 -0.84
C LYS A 126 -6.64 -0.24 -0.94
N THR A 127 -5.68 0.14 -0.08
CA THR A 127 -5.06 1.47 -0.14
C THR A 127 -4.34 1.72 -1.47
N CYS A 128 -3.79 0.69 -2.12
CA CYS A 128 -3.27 0.84 -3.48
C CYS A 128 -4.37 1.27 -4.47
N ILE A 129 -5.57 0.69 -4.37
CA ILE A 129 -6.68 1.02 -5.26
C ILE A 129 -7.18 2.44 -5.02
N GLU A 130 -7.30 2.83 -3.74
CA GLU A 130 -7.65 4.22 -3.39
C GLU A 130 -6.59 5.23 -3.86
N ALA A 131 -5.30 4.86 -3.84
CA ALA A 131 -4.23 5.68 -4.38
C ALA A 131 -4.32 5.80 -5.91
N TYR A 132 -4.66 4.72 -6.62
CA TYR A 132 -4.93 4.76 -8.06
C TYR A 132 -6.05 5.76 -8.38
N ASP A 133 -7.18 5.69 -7.67
CA ASP A 133 -8.32 6.56 -7.93
C ASP A 133 -7.94 8.04 -7.75
N ALA A 134 -7.11 8.35 -6.74
CA ALA A 134 -6.57 9.69 -6.57
C ALA A 134 -5.58 10.09 -7.67
N TYR A 135 -4.72 9.17 -8.14
CA TYR A 135 -3.80 9.41 -9.26
C TYR A 135 -4.55 9.74 -10.55
N GLU A 136 -5.62 9.02 -10.86
CA GLU A 136 -6.48 9.28 -12.02
C GLU A 136 -7.06 10.70 -12.00
N VAL A 137 -7.43 11.19 -10.81
CA VAL A 137 -7.95 12.56 -10.64
C VAL A 137 -6.86 13.62 -10.85
N ILE A 138 -5.65 13.42 -10.33
CA ILE A 138 -4.60 14.45 -10.36
C ILE A 138 -3.81 14.47 -11.67
N GLU A 139 -3.72 13.33 -12.37
CA GLU A 139 -2.88 13.16 -13.56
C GLU A 139 -3.06 14.23 -14.66
N PRO A 140 -4.28 14.68 -14.99
CA PRO A 140 -4.47 15.70 -16.03
C PRO A 140 -3.85 17.06 -15.67
N TYR A 141 -3.60 17.29 -14.39
CA TYR A 141 -3.21 18.59 -13.84
C TYR A 141 -1.75 18.65 -13.39
N VAL A 142 -1.03 17.52 -13.42
CA VAL A 142 0.41 17.50 -13.14
C VAL A 142 1.17 18.12 -14.31
N VAL A 143 2.00 19.13 -14.01
CA VAL A 143 2.77 19.83 -15.05
C VAL A 143 3.95 19.01 -15.54
N LYS A 144 4.26 19.16 -16.83
CA LYS A 144 5.31 18.39 -17.52
C LYS A 144 6.67 18.40 -16.83
N SER A 145 7.07 19.52 -16.23
CA SER A 145 8.37 19.66 -15.55
C SER A 145 8.56 18.75 -14.33
N ILE A 146 7.48 18.15 -13.81
CA ILE A 146 7.50 17.27 -12.64
C ILE A 146 6.71 15.97 -12.88
N ILE A 147 6.40 15.65 -14.14
CA ILE A 147 5.60 14.47 -14.50
C ILE A 147 6.32 13.15 -14.14
N SER A 148 7.66 13.18 -14.06
CA SER A 148 8.50 12.06 -13.61
C SER A 148 8.09 11.55 -12.23
N ASP A 149 7.70 12.44 -11.33
CA ASP A 149 7.38 12.09 -9.94
C ASP A 149 6.08 11.28 -9.87
N LEU A 150 5.08 11.66 -10.69
CA LEU A 150 3.85 10.89 -10.83
C LEU A 150 4.11 9.55 -11.52
N ILE A 151 4.96 9.50 -12.56
CA ILE A 151 5.34 8.25 -13.24
C ILE A 151 5.97 7.26 -12.26
N ILE A 152 6.95 7.70 -11.46
CA ILE A 152 7.60 6.87 -10.45
C ILE A 152 6.57 6.40 -9.43
N GLY A 153 5.66 7.28 -8.98
CA GLY A 153 4.57 6.91 -8.08
C GLY A 153 3.67 5.80 -8.65
N VAL A 154 3.29 5.89 -9.92
CA VAL A 154 2.47 4.87 -10.62
C VAL A 154 3.22 3.53 -10.75
N ILE A 155 4.53 3.55 -11.04
CA ILE A 155 5.36 2.33 -11.12
C ILE A 155 5.48 1.65 -9.76
N LEU A 156 5.73 2.44 -8.71
CA LEU A 156 5.83 1.92 -7.35
C LEU A 156 4.47 1.39 -6.86
N LEU A 157 3.37 2.07 -7.21
CA LEU A 157 2.02 1.59 -6.94
C LEU A 157 1.76 0.21 -7.58
N ASP A 158 2.18 0.02 -8.83
CA ASP A 158 2.07 -1.28 -9.52
C ASP A 158 2.85 -2.39 -8.80
N SER A 159 4.06 -2.05 -8.34
CA SER A 159 4.92 -2.95 -7.58
C SER A 159 4.31 -3.30 -6.22
N CYS A 160 3.68 -2.33 -5.55
CA CYS A 160 3.00 -2.52 -4.28
C CYS A 160 1.76 -3.41 -4.42
N ILE A 161 0.94 -3.26 -5.46
CA ILE A 161 -0.21 -4.15 -5.72
C ILE A 161 0.26 -5.61 -5.83
N GLN A 162 1.28 -5.85 -6.66
CA GLN A 162 1.80 -7.21 -6.86
C GLN A 162 2.41 -7.78 -5.57
N SER A 163 3.18 -6.97 -4.85
CA SER A 163 3.83 -7.38 -3.60
C SER A 163 2.82 -7.65 -2.49
N SER A 164 1.75 -6.83 -2.37
CA SER A 164 0.66 -7.08 -1.44
C SER A 164 -0.05 -8.40 -1.74
N ILE A 165 -0.30 -8.73 -3.01
CA ILE A 165 -0.88 -10.02 -3.40
C ILE A 165 0.02 -11.18 -2.96
N VAL A 166 1.34 -11.06 -3.11
CA VAL A 166 2.30 -12.07 -2.62
C VAL A 166 2.22 -12.20 -1.10
N ASN A 167 2.20 -11.09 -0.37
CA ASN A 167 2.12 -11.09 1.09
C ASN A 167 0.79 -11.66 1.62
N ILE A 168 -0.33 -11.41 0.93
CA ILE A 168 -1.61 -12.05 1.27
C ILE A 168 -1.53 -13.55 1.02
N LYS A 169 -1.00 -13.97 -0.13
CA LYS A 169 -0.95 -15.39 -0.52
C LYS A 169 -0.12 -16.25 0.41
N ILE A 170 0.98 -15.73 0.97
CA ILE A 170 1.79 -16.51 1.91
C ILE A 170 1.08 -16.70 3.26
N ASN A 171 0.18 -15.79 3.64
CA ASN A 171 -0.61 -15.88 4.87
C ASN A 171 -1.93 -16.64 4.71
N LEU A 172 -2.47 -16.74 3.49
CA LEU A 172 -3.77 -17.36 3.21
C LEU A 172 -3.91 -18.83 3.68
N PRO A 173 -2.86 -19.69 3.63
CA PRO A 173 -2.95 -21.06 4.14
C PRO A 173 -3.23 -21.19 5.64
N TYR A 174 -3.03 -20.11 6.42
CA TYR A 174 -3.30 -20.09 7.86
C TYR A 174 -4.74 -19.68 8.20
N ILE A 175 -5.56 -19.36 7.19
CA ILE A 175 -6.95 -18.91 7.36
C ILE A 175 -7.90 -20.09 7.18
N LYS A 176 -8.81 -20.27 8.13
CA LYS A 176 -9.87 -21.30 8.08
C LYS A 176 -11.25 -20.74 7.69
N ASP A 177 -11.50 -19.45 7.94
CA ASP A 177 -12.78 -18.82 7.63
C ASP A 177 -12.99 -18.69 6.11
N GLU A 178 -13.90 -19.50 5.56
CA GLU A 178 -14.23 -19.52 4.14
C GLU A 178 -14.78 -18.20 3.61
N ASN A 179 -15.54 -17.45 4.43
CA ASN A 179 -16.07 -16.14 4.03
C ASN A 179 -14.94 -15.13 3.92
N LEU A 180 -13.99 -15.16 4.87
CA LEU A 180 -12.80 -14.33 4.83
C LEU A 180 -11.95 -14.65 3.60
N ILE A 181 -11.70 -15.93 3.31
CA ILE A 181 -10.96 -16.37 2.11
C ILE A 181 -11.64 -15.88 0.83
N LYS A 182 -12.98 -16.00 0.74
CA LYS A 182 -13.74 -15.55 -0.44
C LYS A 182 -13.62 -14.04 -0.64
N MET A 183 -13.75 -13.26 0.43
CA MET A 183 -13.56 -11.80 0.40
C MET A 183 -12.15 -11.44 -0.04
N ILE A 184 -11.11 -12.06 0.53
CA ILE A 184 -9.71 -11.82 0.14
C ILE A 184 -9.47 -12.11 -1.33
N ASN A 185 -9.97 -13.23 -1.85
CA ASN A 185 -9.83 -13.58 -3.26
C ASN A 185 -10.54 -12.57 -4.18
N GLN A 186 -11.67 -12.02 -3.74
CA GLN A 186 -12.36 -10.95 -4.48
C GLN A 186 -11.52 -9.66 -4.50
N GLU A 187 -10.90 -9.27 -3.39
CA GLU A 187 -10.00 -8.10 -3.34
C GLU A 187 -8.78 -8.28 -4.25
N ILE A 188 -8.16 -9.47 -4.26
CA ILE A 188 -7.05 -9.79 -5.18
C ILE A 188 -7.51 -9.68 -6.63
N LYS A 189 -8.72 -10.17 -6.95
CA LYS A 189 -9.27 -10.09 -8.31
C LYS A 189 -9.47 -8.63 -8.73
N ILE A 190 -10.11 -7.82 -7.89
CA ILE A 190 -10.33 -6.39 -8.15
C ILE A 190 -8.98 -5.69 -8.38
N ALA A 191 -7.98 -5.96 -7.54
CA ALA A 191 -6.68 -5.31 -7.67
C ALA A 191 -5.96 -5.67 -8.99
N LYS A 192 -6.07 -6.92 -9.44
CA LYS A 192 -5.56 -7.33 -10.75
C LYS A 192 -6.29 -6.66 -11.90
N GLU A 193 -7.62 -6.59 -11.83
CA GLU A 193 -8.43 -5.90 -12.84
C GLU A 193 -8.08 -4.42 -12.93
N VAL A 194 -7.93 -3.73 -11.80
CA VAL A 194 -7.49 -2.33 -11.75
C VAL A 194 -6.08 -2.17 -12.35
N ARG A 195 -5.15 -3.06 -12.00
CA ARG A 195 -3.80 -3.05 -12.55
C ARG A 195 -3.79 -3.14 -14.09
N GLU A 196 -4.52 -4.10 -14.64
CA GLU A 196 -4.54 -4.39 -16.08
C GLU A 196 -5.35 -3.36 -16.86
N SER A 197 -6.57 -3.07 -16.43
CA SER A 197 -7.51 -2.24 -17.20
C SER A 197 -7.36 -0.74 -16.98
N LYS A 198 -6.66 -0.33 -15.92
CA LYS A 198 -6.59 1.08 -15.53
C LYS A 198 -5.17 1.59 -15.29
N LEU A 199 -4.41 0.96 -14.38
CA LEU A 199 -3.06 1.41 -14.01
C LEU A 199 -2.07 1.30 -15.16
N THR A 200 -2.10 0.19 -15.92
CA THR A 200 -1.23 -0.01 -17.08
C THR A 200 -1.50 1.05 -18.18
N PRO A 201 -2.75 1.30 -18.59
CA PRO A 201 -3.07 2.43 -19.47
C PRO A 201 -2.62 3.80 -18.95
N LEU A 202 -2.80 4.07 -17.64
CA LEU A 202 -2.35 5.33 -17.02
C LEU A 202 -0.82 5.48 -17.15
N LEU A 203 -0.05 4.44 -16.86
CA LEU A 203 1.40 4.46 -16.99
C LEU A 203 1.82 4.71 -18.44
N ASN A 204 1.22 4.02 -19.41
CA ASN A 204 1.51 4.22 -20.83
C ASN A 204 1.21 5.66 -21.29
N LYS A 205 0.07 6.21 -20.85
CA LYS A 205 -0.30 7.62 -21.10
C LYS A 205 0.77 8.56 -20.53
N LEU A 206 1.19 8.37 -19.29
CA LEU A 206 2.20 9.21 -18.65
C LEU A 206 3.58 9.11 -19.33
N MET A 207 4.00 7.90 -19.71
CA MET A 207 5.25 7.69 -20.46
C MET A 207 5.24 8.42 -21.80
N SER A 208 4.11 8.38 -22.53
CA SER A 208 3.96 9.14 -23.78
C SER A 208 4.07 10.66 -23.60
N LYS A 209 3.61 11.20 -22.45
CA LYS A 209 3.78 12.63 -22.10
C LYS A 209 5.23 13.00 -21.81
N LEU A 210 6.03 12.06 -21.32
CA LEU A 210 7.45 12.24 -21.05
C LEU A 210 8.26 12.23 -22.36
N GLU A 211 7.93 11.33 -23.28
CA GLU A 211 8.60 11.18 -24.58
C GLU A 211 8.18 12.25 -25.62
N GLY A 212 6.93 12.71 -25.53
CA GLY A 212 6.36 13.73 -26.40
C GLY A 212 6.95 15.12 -26.13
N GLY A 213 8.12 15.40 -26.69
CA GLY A 213 8.68 16.75 -26.81
C GLY A 213 7.99 17.52 -27.92
N ASN A 214 7.00 18.36 -27.56
CA ASN A 214 6.74 19.71 -28.09
C ASN A 214 5.74 20.41 -27.16
#